data_AF-A0A078J285-F1
#
_entry.id   AF-A0A078J285-F1
#
_cell.length_a   1.000
_cell.length_b   1.000
_cell.length_c   1.000
_cell.angle_alpha   90.00
_cell.angle_beta   90.00
_cell.angle_gamma   90.00
#
_symmetry.space_group_name_H-M   'P 1'
#
loop_
_entity.id
_entity.type
_entity.pdbx_description
1 polymer ?
#
loop_
_entity_poly.entity_id
_entity_poly.type
_entity_poly.pdbx_seq_one_letter_code
_entity_poly.pdbx_strand_id
1 'polypeptide(L)'
;MMSDHGGRKVWGKTKRNREDLEENPNIPIAARVGRMMKKVSITSEEEEAVGPQQQFLTMNGKVYSLRYQDDFVDASVKEVDLLNELEVSKLYHCDGLVLCVAKDNSELVLWNPYLCQTRWIGPRESFHLSDRHAVGYDEGRNHKILRFWDNFIRNMKRIEVVYEIYEIRSNSWRVLEEVNHEGLIDTHQRGVSVKGNTYFVANHYGLAHKVSLICFDFTKERFGPRLPLPFDSFDGFNGDLVTLSSFFRGGGDDEQLAVLFGGYESGFFEFWVTLTVHPNRASWSKFLRMEPGPFSGYGFKLYSSFSGGSFFVDEENKFAVLFELYGSKTKTVHAAFVFGQDGFFKSSVNLGQALILEHHHHKAARPPLVCSYRPSFVQVKENERLVSSSHQQTHV
;
A
#
# COMPACT_ATOMS: atom_id res chain seq x y z
N MET A 1 45.13 -45.42 61.62
CA MET A 1 43.83 -44.87 62.04
C MET A 1 43.36 -44.01 60.87
N MET A 2 42.43 -44.45 60.01
CA MET A 2 40.95 -44.28 60.16
C MET A 2 40.63 -42.85 60.63
N SER A 3 39.87 -41.98 59.95
CA SER A 3 38.81 -42.01 58.92
C SER A 3 38.75 -40.58 58.30
N ASP A 4 38.18 -40.24 57.13
CA ASP A 4 36.76 -40.23 56.73
C ASP A 4 36.61 -39.93 55.21
N HIS A 5 35.78 -40.69 54.48
CA HIS A 5 34.45 -40.32 53.90
C HIS A 5 34.40 -38.95 53.18
N GLY A 6 34.04 -38.80 51.91
CA GLY A 6 33.59 -39.71 50.87
C GLY A 6 33.24 -38.93 49.57
N GLY A 7 33.16 -39.65 48.44
CA GLY A 7 32.31 -39.28 47.31
C GLY A 7 32.86 -38.37 46.19
N ARG A 8 33.74 -38.90 45.33
CA ARG A 8 33.88 -38.45 43.92
C ARG A 8 33.09 -39.42 43.01
N LYS A 9 32.18 -38.91 42.17
CA LYS A 9 31.67 -39.57 40.95
C LYS A 9 31.83 -38.57 39.79
N VAL A 10 32.86 -38.74 38.96
CA VAL A 10 32.89 -39.46 37.67
C VAL A 10 32.16 -38.69 36.56
N TRP A 11 32.96 -38.37 35.54
CA TRP A 11 32.64 -37.69 34.29
C TRP A 11 31.42 -38.25 33.55
N GLY A 12 30.51 -37.35 33.18
CA GLY A 12 29.55 -37.53 32.09
C GLY A 12 29.88 -36.56 30.96
N LYS A 13 30.27 -37.08 29.80
CA LYS A 13 30.33 -36.32 28.53
C LYS A 13 28.91 -35.98 28.11
N THR A 14 28.58 -34.70 27.98
CA THR A 14 27.36 -34.27 27.28
C THR A 14 27.74 -33.63 25.95
N LYS A 15 27.28 -34.26 24.86
CA LYS A 15 27.41 -33.82 23.48
C LYS A 15 26.83 -32.42 23.32
N ARG A 16 27.57 -31.55 22.64
CA ARG A 16 27.02 -30.33 22.02
C ARG A 16 26.12 -30.78 20.87
N ASN A 17 24.83 -30.49 20.93
CA ASN A 17 23.99 -30.47 19.73
C ASN A 17 24.18 -29.09 19.08
N ARG A 18 25.09 -29.05 18.09
CA ARG A 18 24.94 -28.16 16.94
C ARG A 18 23.79 -28.75 16.14
N GLU A 19 22.63 -28.11 16.17
CA GLU A 19 21.66 -28.29 15.09
C GLU A 19 22.06 -27.31 13.99
N ASP A 20 23.00 -27.75 13.17
CA ASP A 20 23.14 -27.27 11.80
C ASP A 20 21.87 -27.75 11.06
N LEU A 21 20.89 -26.86 10.91
CA LEU A 21 19.76 -27.08 10.00
C LEU A 21 20.25 -26.81 8.58
N GLU A 22 20.93 -27.80 8.00
CA GLU A 22 20.98 -27.91 6.54
C GLU A 22 19.55 -27.95 6.02
N GLU A 23 19.20 -26.97 5.18
CA GLU A 23 17.92 -26.90 4.50
C GLU A 23 17.74 -28.16 3.64
N ASN A 24 16.85 -29.05 4.07
CA ASN A 24 16.46 -30.20 3.27
C ASN A 24 15.60 -29.72 2.08
N PRO A 25 16.09 -29.81 0.83
CA PRO A 25 15.38 -29.28 -0.34
C PRO A 25 14.15 -30.12 -0.74
N ASN A 26 13.87 -31.23 -0.04
CA ASN A 26 12.75 -32.15 -0.35
C ASN A 26 11.49 -31.91 0.50
N ILE A 27 11.37 -30.79 1.22
CA ILE A 27 10.14 -30.46 1.96
C ILE A 27 9.16 -29.74 1.01
N PRO A 28 7.92 -30.22 0.83
CA PRO A 28 6.93 -29.55 -0.02
C PRO A 28 6.66 -28.11 0.42
N ILE A 29 6.59 -27.18 -0.54
CA ILE A 29 6.45 -25.72 -0.32
C ILE A 29 5.29 -25.38 0.64
N ALA A 30 4.19 -26.14 0.60
CA ALA A 30 3.03 -25.98 1.48
C ALA A 30 3.36 -26.09 2.99
N ALA A 31 4.39 -26.85 3.37
CA ALA A 31 4.77 -27.03 4.78
C ALA A 31 5.65 -25.89 5.33
N ARG A 32 6.29 -25.09 4.47
CA ARG A 32 7.08 -23.90 4.88
C ARG A 32 6.19 -22.69 5.19
N VAL A 33 5.08 -22.55 4.47
CA VAL A 33 4.10 -21.45 4.62
C VAL A 33 3.39 -21.49 5.99
N GLY A 34 3.18 -22.68 6.56
CA GLY A 34 2.50 -22.84 7.85
C GLY A 34 3.23 -22.29 9.09
N ARG A 35 4.52 -21.93 9.00
CA ARG A 35 5.28 -21.40 10.15
C ARG A 35 5.21 -19.88 10.33
N MET A 36 4.74 -19.13 9.33
CA MET A 36 4.79 -17.66 9.36
C MET A 36 3.49 -16.99 9.82
N MET A 37 2.41 -17.75 9.96
CA MET A 37 1.19 -17.33 10.65
C MET A 37 0.81 -18.40 11.68
N LYS A 38 1.17 -18.18 12.95
CA LYS A 38 0.56 -18.96 14.03
C LYS A 38 -0.95 -18.69 13.97
N LYS A 39 -1.72 -19.76 13.76
CA LYS A 39 -3.14 -19.80 14.08
C LYS A 39 -3.24 -19.53 15.58
N VAL A 40 -3.53 -18.29 15.97
CA VAL A 40 -3.76 -17.96 17.38
C VAL A 40 -5.12 -18.57 17.73
N SER A 41 -5.08 -19.66 18.50
CA SER A 41 -6.24 -20.18 19.21
C SER A 41 -6.57 -19.19 20.33
N ILE A 42 -7.66 -18.45 20.19
CA ILE A 42 -8.19 -17.62 21.27
C ILE A 42 -8.84 -18.58 22.28
N THR A 43 -8.12 -18.89 23.34
CA THR A 43 -8.71 -19.43 24.57
C THR A 43 -8.89 -18.29 25.54
N SER A 44 -10.15 -18.13 25.94
CA SER A 44 -10.77 -17.24 26.91
C SER A 44 -9.91 -16.62 28.02
N GLU A 45 -10.23 -15.34 28.24
CA GLU A 45 -10.08 -14.54 29.48
C GLU A 45 -8.67 -14.10 29.85
N GLU A 46 -8.23 -13.01 29.23
CA GLU A 46 -7.47 -11.89 29.81
C GLU A 46 -7.48 -10.75 28.76
N GLU A 47 -7.53 -9.50 29.22
CA GLU A 47 -7.75 -8.22 28.50
C GLU A 47 -7.55 -8.22 26.97
N GLU A 48 -8.49 -7.59 26.23
CA GLU A 48 -8.39 -7.30 24.78
C GLU A 48 -7.13 -6.49 24.44
N ALA A 49 -6.00 -7.18 24.32
CA ALA A 49 -4.81 -6.64 23.68
C ALA A 49 -5.10 -6.54 22.18
N VAL A 50 -5.31 -5.32 21.70
CA VAL A 50 -5.34 -4.97 20.26
C VAL A 50 -4.10 -5.62 19.63
N GLY A 51 -4.30 -6.64 18.80
CA GLY A 51 -3.20 -7.34 18.13
C GLY A 51 -2.35 -6.35 17.32
N PRO A 52 -1.06 -6.64 17.08
CA PRO A 52 -0.16 -5.73 16.37
C PRO A 52 -0.77 -5.32 15.01
N GLN A 53 -0.94 -4.02 14.80
CA GLN A 53 -1.44 -3.48 13.54
C GLN A 53 -0.48 -3.88 12.41
N GLN A 54 -1.03 -4.40 11.32
CA GLN A 54 -0.25 -4.89 10.19
C GLN A 54 -0.46 -4.00 8.97
N GLN A 55 0.65 -3.60 8.36
CA GLN A 55 0.70 -2.80 7.15
C GLN A 55 1.45 -3.60 6.07
N PHE A 56 1.20 -3.31 4.80
CA PHE A 56 2.05 -3.77 3.71
C PHE A 56 2.73 -2.58 3.05
N LEU A 57 3.98 -2.77 2.64
CA LEU A 57 4.76 -1.74 1.98
C LEU A 57 5.56 -2.29 0.80
N THR A 58 5.74 -1.47 -0.23
CA THR A 58 6.68 -1.77 -1.31
C THR A 58 8.03 -1.08 -1.08
N MET A 59 9.13 -1.80 -1.26
CA MET A 59 10.48 -1.23 -1.32
C MET A 59 11.28 -2.00 -2.36
N ASN A 60 12.03 -1.29 -3.21
CA ASN A 60 12.94 -1.91 -4.19
C ASN A 60 12.28 -2.98 -5.09
N GLY A 61 10.99 -2.83 -5.42
CA GLY A 61 10.25 -3.81 -6.22
C GLY A 61 9.78 -5.04 -5.44
N LYS A 62 9.96 -5.08 -4.12
CA LYS A 62 9.53 -6.18 -3.24
C LYS A 62 8.43 -5.71 -2.30
N VAL A 63 7.65 -6.67 -1.80
CA VAL A 63 6.58 -6.44 -0.83
C VAL A 63 7.04 -6.89 0.55
N TYR A 64 6.80 -6.04 1.54
CA TYR A 64 7.13 -6.30 2.94
C TYR A 64 5.88 -6.17 3.80
N SER A 65 5.81 -7.01 4.82
CA SER A 65 4.92 -6.80 5.96
C SER A 65 5.62 -5.90 6.98
N LEU A 66 4.89 -4.91 7.48
CA LEU A 66 5.31 -4.06 8.58
C LEU A 66 4.34 -4.29 9.74
N ARG A 67 4.91 -4.61 10.89
CA ARG A 67 4.19 -4.68 12.17
C ARG A 67 4.83 -3.71 13.13
N TYR A 68 4.01 -3.08 13.96
CA TYR A 68 4.50 -2.20 15.01
C TYR A 68 3.69 -2.34 16.28
N GLN A 69 4.32 -1.95 17.39
CA GLN A 69 3.73 -1.81 18.72
C GLN A 69 4.28 -0.51 19.37
N ASP A 70 3.68 -0.12 20.49
CA ASP A 70 4.15 0.96 21.37
C ASP A 70 4.56 2.24 20.62
N ASP A 71 3.61 2.97 20.02
CA ASP A 71 3.90 4.23 19.31
C ASP A 71 4.98 4.10 18.20
N PHE A 72 5.04 2.94 17.54
CA PHE A 72 6.01 2.64 16.48
C PHE A 72 7.46 2.43 16.99
N VAL A 73 7.67 2.22 18.29
CA VAL A 73 9.00 1.94 18.87
C VAL A 73 9.53 0.57 18.43
N ASP A 74 8.66 -0.45 18.38
CA ASP A 74 9.03 -1.81 17.95
C ASP A 74 8.48 -2.11 16.55
N ALA A 75 9.07 -1.49 15.54
CA ALA A 75 8.71 -1.73 14.13
C ALA A 75 9.52 -2.91 13.56
N SER A 76 8.81 -3.95 13.10
CA SER A 76 9.38 -5.12 12.42
C SER A 76 8.96 -5.12 10.95
N VAL A 77 9.95 -5.20 10.06
CA VAL A 77 9.75 -5.30 8.60
C VAL A 77 10.25 -6.66 8.13
N LYS A 78 9.39 -7.40 7.42
CA LYS A 78 9.72 -8.73 6.87
C LYS A 78 9.25 -8.85 5.43
N GLU A 79 10.14 -9.34 4.56
CA GLU A 79 9.83 -9.60 3.16
C GLU A 79 8.73 -10.66 3.03
N VAL A 80 7.87 -10.50 2.01
CA VAL A 80 6.79 -11.43 1.70
C VAL A 80 7.24 -12.36 0.58
N ASP A 81 7.67 -13.57 0.94
CA ASP A 81 8.29 -14.51 0.01
C ASP A 81 7.38 -14.92 -1.17
N LEU A 82 6.07 -14.94 -0.95
CA LEU A 82 5.06 -15.35 -1.95
C LEU A 82 5.10 -14.53 -3.24
N LEU A 83 5.59 -13.29 -3.16
CA LEU A 83 5.61 -12.34 -4.29
C LEU A 83 7.03 -12.13 -4.84
N ASN A 84 8.01 -12.95 -4.45
CA ASN A 84 9.41 -12.74 -4.83
C ASN A 84 9.68 -12.88 -6.32
N GLU A 85 8.85 -13.62 -7.05
CA GLU A 85 8.94 -13.77 -8.50
C GLU A 85 8.43 -12.55 -9.28
N LEU A 86 7.82 -11.58 -8.59
CA LEU A 86 7.22 -10.39 -9.18
C LEU A 86 7.89 -9.11 -8.65
N GLU A 87 8.42 -8.28 -9.54
CA GLU A 87 8.82 -6.92 -9.18
C GLU A 87 7.57 -6.03 -9.05
N VAL A 88 7.11 -5.75 -7.84
CA VAL A 88 5.89 -4.98 -7.57
C VAL A 88 6.19 -3.49 -7.45
N SER A 89 5.46 -2.66 -8.21
CA SER A 89 5.57 -1.20 -8.14
C SER A 89 4.42 -0.51 -7.42
N LYS A 90 3.22 -1.08 -7.44
CA LYS A 90 2.00 -0.47 -6.87
C LYS A 90 1.24 -1.51 -6.05
N LEU A 91 0.69 -1.06 -4.92
CA LEU A 91 -0.23 -1.82 -4.06
C LEU A 91 -1.53 -1.04 -3.90
N TYR A 92 -2.66 -1.75 -3.98
CA TYR A 92 -3.98 -1.25 -3.67
C TYR A 92 -4.66 -2.20 -2.70
N HIS A 93 -5.12 -1.69 -1.56
CA HIS A 93 -5.83 -2.47 -0.56
C HIS A 93 -7.32 -2.15 -0.59
N CYS A 94 -8.15 -3.19 -0.47
CA CYS A 94 -9.58 -3.05 -0.18
C CYS A 94 -10.07 -4.31 0.55
N ASP A 95 -10.66 -4.15 1.75
CA ASP A 95 -11.40 -5.23 2.43
C ASP A 95 -10.60 -6.54 2.61
N GLY A 96 -9.33 -6.40 2.97
CA GLY A 96 -8.39 -7.51 3.16
C GLY A 96 -7.87 -8.17 1.88
N LEU A 97 -8.24 -7.64 0.71
CA LEU A 97 -7.59 -7.96 -0.55
C LEU A 97 -6.53 -6.91 -0.89
N VAL A 98 -5.41 -7.37 -1.44
CA VAL A 98 -4.30 -6.55 -1.90
C VAL A 98 -4.05 -6.83 -3.37
N LEU A 99 -4.26 -5.84 -4.24
CA LEU A 99 -3.86 -5.90 -5.63
C LEU A 99 -2.42 -5.42 -5.76
N CYS A 100 -1.56 -6.31 -6.27
CA CYS A 100 -0.18 -6.04 -6.60
C CYS A 100 -0.05 -5.84 -8.12
N VAL A 101 0.63 -4.76 -8.53
CA VAL A 101 0.89 -4.46 -9.94
C VAL A 101 2.37 -4.58 -10.22
N ALA A 102 2.71 -5.36 -11.26
CA ALA A 102 4.06 -5.47 -11.74
C ALA A 102 4.65 -4.10 -12.13
N LYS A 103 5.96 -3.95 -12.00
CA LYS A 103 6.69 -2.71 -12.28
C LYS A 103 6.63 -2.26 -13.73
N ASP A 104 6.51 -3.19 -14.66
CA ASP A 104 6.31 -2.93 -16.08
C ASP A 104 4.81 -2.87 -16.47
N ASN A 105 3.91 -2.96 -15.49
CA ASN A 105 2.46 -3.13 -15.64
C ASN A 105 2.07 -4.38 -16.46
N SER A 106 2.93 -5.39 -16.58
CA SER A 106 2.65 -6.60 -17.38
C SER A 106 1.79 -7.65 -16.68
N GLU A 107 1.65 -7.57 -15.35
CA GLU A 107 0.95 -8.56 -14.55
C GLU A 107 0.22 -7.92 -13.36
N LEU A 108 -0.94 -8.52 -13.03
CA LEU A 108 -1.74 -8.19 -11.85
C LEU A 108 -1.90 -9.43 -10.97
N VAL A 109 -1.63 -9.27 -9.68
CA VAL A 109 -1.86 -10.33 -8.69
C VAL A 109 -2.81 -9.81 -7.62
N LEU A 110 -3.98 -10.43 -7.53
CA LEU A 110 -4.88 -10.23 -6.42
C LEU A 110 -4.50 -11.20 -5.30
N TRP A 111 -4.18 -10.68 -4.14
CA TRP A 111 -3.66 -11.44 -3.01
C TRP A 111 -4.56 -11.25 -1.79
N ASN A 112 -4.96 -12.35 -1.16
CA ASN A 112 -5.45 -12.36 0.22
C ASN A 112 -4.33 -12.87 1.14
N PRO A 113 -3.66 -11.97 1.88
CA PRO A 113 -2.59 -12.34 2.81
C PRO A 113 -3.04 -13.26 3.93
N TYR A 114 -4.26 -13.10 4.45
CA TYR A 114 -4.76 -13.86 5.59
C TYR A 114 -5.09 -15.30 5.24
N LEU A 115 -5.66 -15.52 4.05
CA LEU A 115 -5.95 -16.87 3.54
C LEU A 115 -4.78 -17.48 2.78
N CYS A 116 -3.68 -16.75 2.61
CA CYS A 116 -2.53 -17.12 1.79
C CYS A 116 -2.93 -17.49 0.34
N GLN A 117 -3.91 -16.78 -0.23
CA GLN A 117 -4.44 -17.06 -1.57
C GLN A 117 -4.00 -15.99 -2.54
N THR A 118 -3.61 -16.38 -3.75
CA THR A 118 -3.28 -15.47 -4.85
C THR A 118 -4.07 -15.82 -6.11
N ARG A 119 -4.36 -14.80 -6.92
CA ARG A 119 -4.90 -14.97 -8.26
C ARG A 119 -4.20 -14.04 -9.22
N TRP A 120 -3.65 -14.63 -10.26
CA TRP A 120 -3.13 -13.91 -11.42
C TRP A 120 -4.29 -13.45 -12.30
N ILE A 121 -4.25 -12.19 -12.72
CA ILE A 121 -5.27 -11.56 -13.54
C ILE A 121 -4.59 -11.08 -14.82
N GLY A 122 -4.95 -11.70 -15.94
CA GLY A 122 -4.53 -11.24 -17.27
C GLY A 122 -5.31 -10.00 -17.71
N PRO A 123 -4.84 -9.28 -18.73
CA PRO A 123 -5.56 -8.15 -19.30
C PRO A 123 -6.78 -8.65 -20.10
N ARG A 124 -7.72 -7.75 -20.42
CA ARG A 124 -8.78 -8.07 -21.39
C ARG A 124 -8.21 -8.30 -22.79
N GLU A 125 -7.36 -7.38 -23.25
CA GLU A 125 -6.69 -7.44 -24.55
C GLU A 125 -5.18 -7.34 -24.40
N SER A 126 -4.70 -6.26 -23.77
CA SER A 126 -3.28 -6.04 -23.47
C SER A 126 -3.14 -5.07 -22.31
N PHE A 127 -1.98 -5.08 -21.64
CA PHE A 127 -1.63 -4.07 -20.64
C PHE A 127 -1.03 -2.81 -21.28
N HIS A 128 -1.29 -1.65 -20.67
CA HIS A 128 -0.74 -0.36 -21.09
C HIS A 128 0.19 0.20 -20.02
N LEU A 129 1.26 0.87 -20.45
CA LEU A 129 2.24 1.50 -19.54
C LEU A 129 1.60 2.58 -18.65
N SER A 130 0.51 3.20 -19.11
CA SER A 130 -0.26 4.21 -18.38
C SER A 130 -1.42 3.63 -17.57
N ASP A 131 -1.46 2.31 -17.36
CA ASP A 131 -2.54 1.68 -16.61
C ASP A 131 -2.58 2.17 -15.16
N ARG A 132 -3.77 2.64 -14.78
CA ARG A 132 -4.16 2.97 -13.41
C ARG A 132 -5.20 1.97 -12.96
N HIS A 133 -5.13 1.63 -11.67
CA HIS A 133 -5.98 0.61 -11.07
C HIS A 133 -6.66 1.13 -9.81
N ALA A 134 -7.80 0.52 -9.49
CA ALA A 134 -8.49 0.66 -8.23
C ALA A 134 -9.24 -0.63 -7.88
N VAL A 135 -9.46 -0.86 -6.60
CA VAL A 135 -10.11 -2.08 -6.09
C VAL A 135 -11.26 -1.70 -5.18
N GLY A 136 -12.41 -2.29 -5.38
CA GLY A 136 -13.58 -2.05 -4.53
C GLY A 136 -14.54 -3.22 -4.56
N TYR A 137 -15.73 -3.02 -4.01
CA TYR A 137 -16.80 -4.00 -4.04
C TYR A 137 -18.17 -3.31 -4.09
N ASP A 138 -19.16 -4.00 -4.66
CA ASP A 138 -20.55 -3.54 -4.66
C ASP A 138 -21.32 -3.99 -3.40
N GLU A 139 -22.57 -3.55 -3.26
CA GLU A 139 -23.47 -3.95 -2.16
C GLU A 139 -23.57 -5.47 -1.96
N GLY A 140 -23.41 -6.26 -3.03
CA GLY A 140 -23.40 -7.72 -2.99
C GLY A 140 -22.07 -8.32 -2.50
N ARG A 141 -21.11 -7.49 -2.08
CA ARG A 141 -19.73 -7.88 -1.73
C ARG A 141 -19.03 -8.62 -2.88
N ASN A 142 -19.36 -8.24 -4.12
CA ASN A 142 -18.62 -8.70 -5.30
C ASN A 142 -17.45 -7.74 -5.51
N HIS A 143 -16.24 -8.19 -5.18
CA HIS A 143 -15.04 -7.40 -5.39
C HIS A 143 -14.75 -7.24 -6.88
N LYS A 144 -14.30 -6.04 -7.25
CA LYS A 144 -14.01 -5.65 -8.62
C LYS A 144 -12.69 -4.87 -8.69
N ILE A 145 -12.08 -4.91 -9.87
CA ILE A 145 -10.90 -4.11 -10.17
C ILE A 145 -11.26 -3.16 -11.31
N LEU A 146 -11.18 -1.87 -11.06
CA LEU A 146 -11.24 -0.86 -12.11
C LEU A 146 -9.85 -0.72 -12.71
N ARG A 147 -9.76 -0.71 -14.04
CA ARG A 147 -8.57 -0.42 -14.82
C ARG A 147 -8.89 0.72 -15.79
N PHE A 148 -7.99 1.70 -15.89
CA PHE A 148 -8.19 2.82 -16.81
C PHE A 148 -6.89 3.46 -17.27
N TRP A 149 -6.86 3.94 -18.51
CA TRP A 149 -5.68 4.53 -19.14
C TRP A 149 -6.06 5.63 -20.14
N ASP A 150 -5.12 6.51 -20.39
CA ASP A 150 -5.26 7.59 -21.38
C ASP A 150 -4.96 7.04 -22.78
N ASN A 151 -5.92 7.17 -23.69
CA ASN A 151 -5.80 6.80 -25.10
C ASN A 151 -5.68 8.07 -25.95
N PHE A 152 -4.52 8.27 -26.59
CA PHE A 152 -4.29 9.43 -27.44
C PHE A 152 -4.76 9.17 -28.87
N ILE A 153 -5.85 9.84 -29.26
CA ILE A 153 -6.40 9.73 -30.61
C ILE A 153 -5.73 10.78 -31.50
N ARG A 154 -4.65 10.35 -32.17
CA ARG A 154 -3.77 11.21 -33.00
C ARG A 154 -4.53 12.07 -34.00
N ASN A 155 -5.56 11.52 -34.64
CA ASN A 155 -6.31 12.19 -35.70
C ASN A 155 -7.22 13.32 -35.16
N MET A 156 -7.66 13.22 -33.91
CA MET A 156 -8.53 14.22 -33.27
C MET A 156 -7.77 15.14 -32.31
N LYS A 157 -6.47 14.87 -32.07
CA LYS A 157 -5.65 15.55 -31.05
C LYS A 157 -6.34 15.57 -29.67
N ARG A 158 -7.04 14.49 -29.33
CA ARG A 158 -7.81 14.34 -28.09
C ARG A 158 -7.29 13.16 -27.29
N ILE A 159 -7.34 13.30 -25.96
CA ILE A 159 -7.15 12.19 -25.03
C ILE A 159 -8.53 11.69 -24.63
N GLU A 160 -8.78 10.40 -24.82
CA GLU A 160 -9.95 9.71 -24.30
C GLU A 160 -9.50 8.73 -23.21
N VAL A 161 -10.25 8.63 -22.13
CA VAL A 161 -9.92 7.69 -21.06
C VAL A 161 -10.78 6.45 -21.25
N VAL A 162 -10.13 5.30 -21.36
CA VAL A 162 -10.82 4.01 -21.47
C VAL A 162 -10.93 3.39 -20.08
N TYR A 163 -12.08 2.81 -19.78
CA TYR A 163 -12.36 2.16 -18.51
C TYR A 163 -12.75 0.71 -18.74
N GLU A 164 -12.09 -0.18 -18.02
CA GLU A 164 -12.42 -1.60 -17.94
C GLU A 164 -12.65 -1.97 -16.48
N ILE A 165 -13.60 -2.87 -16.24
CA ILE A 165 -13.85 -3.43 -14.91
C ILE A 165 -13.74 -4.95 -14.95
N TYR A 166 -12.99 -5.50 -14.01
CA TYR A 166 -12.86 -6.93 -13.80
C TYR A 166 -13.72 -7.33 -12.61
N GLU A 167 -14.55 -8.34 -12.80
CA GLU A 167 -15.38 -8.91 -11.73
C GLU A 167 -14.74 -10.21 -11.21
N ILE A 168 -14.42 -10.24 -9.92
CA ILE A 168 -13.66 -11.35 -9.31
C ILE A 168 -14.50 -12.65 -9.30
N ARG A 169 -15.82 -12.56 -9.13
CA ARG A 169 -16.70 -13.75 -9.10
C ARG A 169 -16.81 -14.44 -10.46
N SER A 170 -17.00 -13.67 -11.52
CA SER A 170 -17.15 -14.20 -12.89
C SER A 170 -15.81 -14.41 -13.60
N ASN A 171 -14.71 -13.89 -13.06
CA ASN A 171 -13.38 -13.95 -13.66
C ASN A 171 -13.35 -13.34 -15.08
N SER A 172 -13.99 -12.19 -15.26
CA SER A 172 -14.16 -11.57 -16.57
C SER A 172 -13.97 -10.06 -16.53
N TRP A 173 -13.35 -9.54 -17.59
CA TRP A 173 -13.30 -8.11 -17.88
C TRP A 173 -14.48 -7.68 -18.74
N ARG A 174 -14.92 -6.43 -18.57
CA ARG A 174 -15.79 -5.72 -19.52
C ARG A 174 -15.45 -4.24 -19.58
N VAL A 175 -15.80 -3.61 -20.70
CA VAL A 175 -15.63 -2.17 -20.90
C VAL A 175 -16.76 -1.41 -20.21
N LEU A 176 -16.46 -0.24 -19.65
CA LEU A 176 -17.45 0.71 -19.14
C LEU A 176 -17.58 1.88 -20.12
N GLU A 177 -18.72 1.97 -20.81
CA GLU A 177 -18.95 2.98 -21.86
C GLU A 177 -19.33 4.36 -21.31
N GLU A 178 -20.00 4.42 -20.15
CA GLU A 178 -20.55 5.66 -19.57
C GLU A 178 -19.85 6.09 -18.27
N VAL A 179 -18.53 6.30 -18.34
CA VAL A 179 -17.76 6.79 -17.19
C VAL A 179 -17.44 8.28 -17.38
N ASN A 180 -18.30 9.14 -16.84
CA ASN A 180 -18.06 10.57 -16.85
C ASN A 180 -17.19 10.96 -15.64
N HIS A 181 -15.96 11.38 -15.85
CA HIS A 181 -15.11 11.93 -14.79
C HIS A 181 -14.85 13.42 -15.07
N GLU A 182 -15.26 14.28 -14.13
CA GLU A 182 -15.03 15.73 -14.21
C GLU A 182 -13.67 16.12 -13.60
N GLY A 183 -12.58 15.50 -14.05
CA GLY A 183 -11.22 15.84 -13.62
C GLY A 183 -10.17 14.89 -14.17
N LEU A 184 -8.89 15.22 -14.04
CA LEU A 184 -7.76 14.40 -14.48
C LEU A 184 -7.09 13.75 -13.27
N ILE A 185 -7.00 12.41 -13.25
CA ILE A 185 -6.23 11.67 -12.25
C ILE A 185 -4.83 11.48 -12.81
N ASP A 186 -3.80 12.06 -12.20
CA ASP A 186 -2.44 11.92 -12.69
C ASP A 186 -1.95 10.46 -12.56
N THR A 187 -1.11 10.01 -13.49
CA THR A 187 -0.62 8.61 -13.57
C THR A 187 0.16 8.14 -12.34
N HIS A 188 0.73 9.07 -11.58
CA HIS A 188 1.45 8.79 -10.34
C HIS A 188 0.55 8.77 -9.10
N GLN A 189 -0.66 9.33 -9.19
CA GLN A 189 -1.61 9.33 -8.07
C GLN A 189 -2.28 7.97 -7.94
N ARG A 190 -2.43 7.51 -6.69
CA ARG A 190 -3.05 6.23 -6.35
C ARG A 190 -4.42 6.48 -5.76
N GLY A 191 -5.38 5.63 -6.16
CA GLY A 191 -6.66 5.55 -5.49
C GLY A 191 -6.55 4.86 -4.13
N VAL A 192 -7.35 5.29 -3.17
CA VAL A 192 -7.46 4.67 -1.83
C VAL A 192 -8.89 4.18 -1.63
N SER A 193 -9.03 2.92 -1.24
CA SER A 193 -10.34 2.30 -1.06
C SER A 193 -10.81 2.39 0.38
N VAL A 194 -12.06 2.84 0.55
CA VAL A 194 -12.74 3.02 1.83
C VAL A 194 -14.21 2.63 1.65
N LYS A 195 -14.71 1.73 2.49
CA LYS A 195 -16.11 1.25 2.48
C LYS A 195 -16.54 0.74 1.10
N GLY A 196 -15.64 -0.01 0.44
CA GLY A 196 -15.88 -0.63 -0.86
C GLY A 196 -15.74 0.28 -2.08
N ASN A 197 -15.53 1.59 -1.89
CA ASN A 197 -15.36 2.54 -2.99
C ASN A 197 -13.95 3.11 -3.01
N THR A 198 -13.46 3.56 -4.18
CA THR A 198 -12.11 4.11 -4.30
C THR A 198 -12.15 5.61 -4.53
N TYR A 199 -11.36 6.34 -3.75
CA TYR A 199 -11.23 7.79 -3.81
C TYR A 199 -9.91 8.18 -4.44
N PHE A 200 -9.93 9.23 -5.26
CA PHE A 200 -8.77 9.77 -5.95
C PHE A 200 -8.71 11.28 -5.77
N VAL A 201 -7.50 11.83 -5.77
CA VAL A 201 -7.30 13.24 -6.04
C VAL A 201 -7.41 13.44 -7.55
N ALA A 202 -8.10 14.50 -7.97
CA ALA A 202 -8.27 14.81 -9.38
C ALA A 202 -8.10 16.31 -9.64
N ASN A 203 -7.32 16.62 -10.67
CA ASN A 203 -7.13 17.98 -11.17
C ASN A 203 -8.35 18.44 -11.96
N HIS A 204 -8.70 19.71 -11.85
CA HIS A 204 -9.76 20.29 -12.68
C HIS A 204 -9.26 20.56 -14.10
N TYR A 205 -10.05 20.18 -15.11
CA TYR A 205 -9.76 20.52 -16.51
C TYR A 205 -9.62 22.03 -16.69
N GLY A 206 -8.50 22.46 -17.29
CA GLY A 206 -8.26 23.87 -17.63
C GLY A 206 -8.03 24.81 -16.44
N LEU A 207 -8.06 24.30 -15.20
CA LEU A 207 -7.77 25.08 -14.00
C LEU A 207 -6.51 24.51 -13.35
N ALA A 208 -5.37 25.13 -13.67
CA ALA A 208 -4.10 24.76 -13.06
C ALA A 208 -4.21 24.82 -11.53
N HIS A 209 -3.61 23.84 -10.85
CA HIS A 209 -3.47 23.80 -9.39
C HIS A 209 -4.77 23.63 -8.59
N LYS A 210 -5.93 23.50 -9.25
CA LYS A 210 -7.18 23.17 -8.56
C LYS A 210 -7.39 21.66 -8.50
N VAL A 211 -7.46 21.12 -7.29
CA VAL A 211 -7.71 19.70 -7.03
C VAL A 211 -8.99 19.48 -6.23
N SER A 212 -9.61 18.34 -6.45
CA SER A 212 -10.76 17.86 -5.68
C SER A 212 -10.66 16.36 -5.44
N LEU A 213 -11.44 15.85 -4.49
CA LEU A 213 -11.56 14.42 -4.28
C LEU A 213 -12.70 13.88 -5.17
N ILE A 214 -12.48 12.79 -5.89
CA ILE A 214 -13.52 12.08 -6.64
C ILE A 214 -13.60 10.63 -6.18
N CYS A 215 -14.81 10.08 -6.18
CA CYS A 215 -15.07 8.71 -5.75
C CYS A 215 -15.55 7.88 -6.93
N PHE A 216 -14.92 6.74 -7.19
CA PHE A 216 -15.50 5.70 -8.04
C PHE A 216 -16.40 4.81 -7.19
N ASP A 217 -17.71 4.89 -7.43
CA ASP A 217 -18.73 4.09 -6.76
C ASP A 217 -18.82 2.72 -7.45
N PHE A 218 -18.35 1.64 -6.81
CA PHE A 218 -18.31 0.29 -7.40
C PHE A 218 -19.68 -0.39 -7.49
N THR A 219 -20.67 0.15 -6.78
CA THR A 219 -22.07 -0.30 -6.90
C THR A 219 -22.71 0.30 -8.14
N LYS A 220 -22.46 1.59 -8.41
CA LYS A 220 -22.98 2.31 -9.60
C LYS A 220 -22.07 2.28 -10.81
N GLU A 221 -20.84 1.81 -10.63
CA GLU A 221 -19.76 1.71 -11.62
C GLU A 221 -19.47 3.01 -12.36
N ARG A 222 -19.48 4.12 -11.61
CA ARG A 222 -19.23 5.46 -12.14
C ARG A 222 -18.62 6.38 -11.09
N PHE A 223 -18.02 7.47 -11.56
CA PHE A 223 -17.57 8.52 -10.64
C PHE A 223 -18.75 9.30 -10.07
N GLY A 224 -18.66 9.60 -8.78
CA GLY A 224 -19.55 10.51 -8.08
C GLY A 224 -19.20 11.99 -8.33
N PRO A 225 -19.92 12.91 -7.69
CA PRO A 225 -19.60 14.33 -7.75
C PRO A 225 -18.23 14.62 -7.13
N ARG A 226 -17.66 15.78 -7.47
CA ARG A 226 -16.47 16.30 -6.80
C ARG A 226 -16.76 16.58 -5.33
N LEU A 227 -15.88 16.12 -4.47
CA LEU A 227 -15.92 16.32 -3.03
C LEU A 227 -14.85 17.34 -2.61
N PRO A 228 -15.16 18.21 -1.64
CA PRO A 228 -14.21 19.18 -1.15
C PRO A 228 -13.07 18.49 -0.38
N LEU A 229 -11.86 19.01 -0.60
CA LEU A 229 -10.70 18.74 0.25
C LEU A 229 -10.73 19.69 1.47
N PRO A 230 -10.04 19.37 2.58
CA PRO A 230 -10.06 20.18 3.80
C PRO A 230 -9.27 21.50 3.71
N PHE A 231 -8.69 21.80 2.54
CA PHE A 231 -7.84 22.95 2.30
C PHE A 231 -8.20 23.59 0.96
N ASP A 232 -7.97 24.90 0.85
CA ASP A 232 -8.21 25.65 -0.37
C ASP A 232 -7.08 25.40 -1.38
N SER A 233 -7.40 24.71 -2.47
CA SER A 233 -6.43 24.42 -3.53
C SER A 233 -6.03 25.66 -4.35
N PHE A 234 -6.75 26.78 -4.23
CA PHE A 234 -6.51 27.99 -5.03
C PHE A 234 -5.36 28.86 -4.52
N ASP A 235 -5.16 28.94 -3.20
CA ASP A 235 -4.23 29.90 -2.59
C ASP A 235 -2.92 29.26 -2.10
N GLY A 236 -2.71 27.96 -2.33
CA GLY A 236 -1.56 27.24 -1.74
C GLY A 236 -1.06 26.02 -2.50
N PHE A 237 -1.59 25.66 -3.65
CA PHE A 237 -1.11 24.50 -4.42
C PHE A 237 0.13 24.88 -5.27
N ASN A 238 1.18 25.35 -4.59
CA ASN A 238 2.50 25.70 -5.15
C ASN A 238 3.36 24.44 -5.41
N GLY A 239 2.76 23.36 -5.92
CA GLY A 239 3.45 22.07 -6.05
C GLY A 239 3.53 21.27 -4.73
N ASP A 240 2.73 21.67 -3.74
CA ASP A 240 2.55 20.91 -2.49
C ASP A 240 2.02 19.50 -2.75
N LEU A 241 2.41 18.58 -1.87
CA LEU A 241 2.03 17.19 -1.96
C LEU A 241 0.60 17.00 -1.48
N VAL A 242 -0.19 16.24 -2.23
CA VAL A 242 -1.47 15.69 -1.76
C VAL A 242 -1.44 14.18 -1.92
N THR A 243 -1.41 13.48 -0.79
CA THR A 243 -1.42 12.02 -0.75
C THR A 243 -2.63 11.54 0.05
N LEU A 244 -3.28 10.47 -0.39
CA LEU A 244 -4.37 9.83 0.33
C LEU A 244 -3.86 8.59 1.09
N SER A 245 -4.54 8.28 2.19
CA SER A 245 -4.39 7.02 2.91
C SER A 245 -5.73 6.60 3.52
N SER A 246 -5.90 5.33 3.85
CA SER A 246 -7.03 4.84 4.63
C SER A 246 -6.58 4.56 6.06
N PHE A 247 -7.51 4.67 7.00
CA PHE A 247 -7.29 4.29 8.39
C PHE A 247 -8.59 3.74 8.98
N PHE A 248 -8.52 3.18 10.18
CA PHE A 248 -9.70 2.69 10.88
C PHE A 248 -9.99 3.57 12.10
N ARG A 249 -11.24 3.98 12.24
CA ARG A 249 -11.74 4.70 13.41
C ARG A 249 -12.41 3.73 14.39
N GLY A 250 -12.34 4.08 15.68
CA GLY A 250 -13.20 3.51 16.72
C GLY A 250 -12.99 2.01 16.94
N GLY A 251 -11.74 1.57 17.09
CA GLY A 251 -11.41 0.16 17.38
C GLY A 251 -11.37 -0.76 16.16
N GLY A 252 -11.29 -0.22 14.94
CA GLY A 252 -10.99 -1.01 13.74
C GLY A 252 -12.16 -1.24 12.78
N ASP A 253 -13.38 -0.87 13.16
CA ASP A 253 -14.60 -1.25 12.41
C ASP A 253 -15.08 -0.24 11.39
N ASP A 254 -14.60 0.99 11.45
CA ASP A 254 -15.02 2.07 10.55
C ASP A 254 -13.86 2.53 9.67
N GLU A 255 -13.80 2.01 8.43
CA GLU A 255 -12.84 2.48 7.42
C GLU A 255 -13.09 3.96 7.10
N GLN A 256 -12.05 4.78 7.19
CA GLN A 256 -12.10 6.21 6.93
C GLN A 256 -10.92 6.63 6.04
N LEU A 257 -11.02 7.83 5.48
CA LEU A 257 -10.01 8.42 4.59
C LEU A 257 -9.18 9.46 5.33
N ALA A 258 -7.88 9.49 5.08
CA ALA A 258 -6.95 10.52 5.50
C ALA A 258 -6.28 11.18 4.28
N VAL A 259 -5.91 12.45 4.41
CA VAL A 259 -5.14 13.18 3.40
C VAL A 259 -3.97 13.90 4.06
N LEU A 260 -2.79 13.75 3.46
CA LEU A 260 -1.61 14.56 3.74
C LEU A 260 -1.59 15.71 2.74
N PHE A 261 -1.47 16.92 3.24
CA PHE A 261 -1.33 18.15 2.46
C PHE A 261 -0.14 18.98 2.93
N GLY A 262 0.59 19.57 2.00
CA GLY A 262 1.69 20.49 2.28
C GLY A 262 3.03 19.96 1.75
N GLY A 263 4.13 20.62 2.11
CA GLY A 263 5.43 20.30 1.53
C GLY A 263 6.48 21.38 1.69
N TYR A 264 7.50 21.29 0.82
CA TYR A 264 8.69 22.16 0.85
C TYR A 264 8.36 23.66 0.70
N GLU A 265 7.47 24.00 -0.24
CA GLU A 265 7.14 25.41 -0.54
C GLU A 265 6.30 26.06 0.56
N SER A 266 5.37 25.31 1.15
CA SER A 266 4.53 25.80 2.26
C SER A 266 5.25 25.87 3.60
N GLY A 267 6.35 25.14 3.79
CA GLY A 267 7.08 25.10 5.07
C GLY A 267 6.30 24.45 6.22
N PHE A 268 5.19 23.78 5.90
CA PHE A 268 4.36 22.98 6.80
C PHE A 268 3.75 21.79 6.05
N PHE A 269 3.29 20.80 6.80
CA PHE A 269 2.38 19.78 6.30
C PHE A 269 1.35 19.39 7.36
N GLU A 270 0.20 18.95 6.90
CA GLU A 270 -0.97 18.64 7.71
C GLU A 270 -1.51 17.27 7.34
N PHE A 271 -1.85 16.49 8.34
CA PHE A 271 -2.66 15.29 8.17
C PHE A 271 -4.08 15.64 8.56
N TRP A 272 -5.01 15.31 7.68
CA TRP A 272 -6.43 15.46 7.89
C TRP A 272 -7.09 14.10 7.85
N VAL A 273 -8.07 13.88 8.71
CA VAL A 273 -8.87 12.66 8.75
C VAL A 273 -10.32 12.99 8.53
N THR A 274 -11.02 12.13 7.81
CA THR A 274 -12.46 12.29 7.60
C THR A 274 -13.21 12.01 8.90
N LEU A 275 -14.21 12.83 9.23
CA LEU A 275 -15.23 12.52 10.25
C LEU A 275 -16.29 11.60 9.66
N THR A 276 -16.68 11.88 8.42
CA THR A 276 -17.58 11.04 7.62
C THR A 276 -17.10 11.01 6.18
N VAL A 277 -17.14 9.84 5.56
CA VAL A 277 -16.86 9.67 4.14
C VAL A 277 -17.93 8.80 3.48
N HIS A 278 -18.46 9.29 2.37
CA HIS A 278 -19.42 8.63 1.50
C HIS A 278 -19.15 9.03 0.05
N PRO A 279 -19.67 8.29 -0.95
CA PRO A 279 -19.41 8.59 -2.35
C PRO A 279 -19.78 10.01 -2.81
N ASN A 280 -20.68 10.70 -2.09
CA ASN A 280 -21.19 12.03 -2.43
C ASN A 280 -20.91 13.12 -1.37
N ARG A 281 -20.25 12.79 -0.26
CA ARG A 281 -19.92 13.76 0.78
C ARG A 281 -18.70 13.30 1.59
N ALA A 282 -17.84 14.26 1.93
CA ALA A 282 -16.76 14.07 2.87
C ALA A 282 -16.75 15.25 3.85
N SER A 283 -16.54 14.97 5.12
CA SER A 283 -16.29 15.99 6.14
C SER A 283 -14.99 15.65 6.84
N TRP A 284 -14.24 16.68 7.23
CA TRP A 284 -12.84 16.54 7.63
C TRP A 284 -12.59 17.19 8.97
N SER A 285 -11.59 16.67 9.67
CA SER A 285 -10.99 17.28 10.86
C SER A 285 -9.48 17.21 10.73
N LYS A 286 -8.81 18.25 11.23
CA LYS A 286 -7.35 18.27 11.26
C LYS A 286 -6.89 17.27 12.30
N PHE A 287 -6.06 16.31 11.90
CA PHE A 287 -5.49 15.34 12.81
C PHE A 287 -4.24 15.90 13.49
N LEU A 288 -3.28 16.37 12.69
CA LEU A 288 -2.09 17.07 13.17
C LEU A 288 -1.55 18.03 12.11
N ARG A 289 -0.76 19.02 12.55
CA ARG A 289 0.00 19.95 11.71
C ARG A 289 1.42 19.98 12.22
N MET A 290 2.38 19.95 11.30
CA MET A 290 3.78 20.11 11.62
C MET A 290 4.40 21.21 10.78
N GLU A 291 5.22 22.04 11.42
CA GLU A 291 5.93 23.16 10.81
C GLU A 291 7.43 22.87 10.89
N PRO A 292 8.00 22.13 9.93
CA PRO A 292 9.41 21.74 9.96
C PRO A 292 10.36 22.93 9.72
N GLY A 293 9.81 24.10 9.39
CA GLY A 293 10.55 25.27 8.93
C GLY A 293 11.07 25.12 7.49
N PRO A 294 11.52 26.21 6.85
CA PRO A 294 11.93 26.25 5.43
C PRO A 294 13.21 25.45 5.10
N PHE A 295 13.87 24.87 6.11
CA PHE A 295 15.11 24.09 5.96
C PHE A 295 15.04 22.82 6.81
N SER A 296 14.01 21.99 6.62
CA SER A 296 13.71 20.84 7.48
C SER A 296 14.98 20.07 7.87
N GLY A 297 15.50 20.33 9.07
CA GLY A 297 16.70 19.68 9.64
C GLY A 297 16.49 18.18 9.87
N TYR A 298 15.26 17.70 9.64
CA TYR A 298 14.81 16.32 9.70
C TYR A 298 15.15 15.51 8.43
N GLY A 299 15.55 16.17 7.33
CA GLY A 299 16.19 15.55 6.17
C GLY A 299 15.35 14.65 5.26
N PHE A 300 14.02 14.56 5.45
CA PHE A 300 13.10 13.95 4.48
C PHE A 300 12.78 14.91 3.34
N LYS A 301 12.33 14.35 2.22
CA LYS A 301 12.26 15.02 0.91
C LYS A 301 10.82 15.15 0.41
N LEU A 302 10.02 16.07 0.96
CA LEU A 302 8.70 16.41 0.41
C LEU A 302 8.85 17.33 -0.83
N TYR A 303 9.62 16.92 -1.83
CA TYR A 303 10.07 17.81 -2.91
C TYR A 303 9.17 17.86 -4.13
N SER A 304 8.17 16.97 -4.28
CA SER A 304 7.33 16.98 -5.48
C SER A 304 6.12 16.03 -5.40
N SER A 305 5.00 16.45 -6.00
CA SER A 305 3.86 15.59 -6.35
C SER A 305 4.24 14.35 -7.17
N PHE A 306 5.24 14.45 -8.06
CA PHE A 306 5.61 13.36 -9.00
C PHE A 306 6.30 12.14 -8.35
N SER A 307 6.74 12.27 -7.10
CA SER A 307 7.49 11.23 -6.37
C SER A 307 7.16 11.21 -4.87
N GLY A 308 5.95 11.63 -4.50
CA GLY A 308 5.57 11.80 -3.10
C GLY A 308 5.58 10.50 -2.29
N GLY A 309 5.95 10.62 -1.02
CA GLY A 309 5.84 9.57 -0.02
C GLY A 309 4.41 9.07 0.20
N SER A 310 4.30 7.99 0.97
CA SER A 310 3.03 7.43 1.44
C SER A 310 2.95 7.53 2.96
N PHE A 311 1.76 7.39 3.53
CA PHE A 311 1.62 7.49 4.98
C PHE A 311 0.45 6.64 5.47
N PHE A 312 0.39 6.43 6.78
CA PHE A 312 -0.84 6.03 7.47
C PHE A 312 -1.01 6.86 8.74
N VAL A 313 -2.23 6.84 9.28
CA VAL A 313 -2.59 7.47 10.55
C VAL A 313 -3.05 6.38 11.51
N ASP A 314 -2.56 6.45 12.74
CA ASP A 314 -3.06 5.67 13.87
C ASP A 314 -3.82 6.63 14.79
N GLU A 315 -5.15 6.64 14.67
CA GLU A 315 -6.02 7.54 15.43
C GLU A 315 -6.06 7.14 16.92
N GLU A 316 -5.92 5.85 17.23
CA GLU A 316 -5.95 5.31 18.58
C GLU A 316 -4.70 5.71 19.35
N ASN A 317 -3.54 5.48 18.75
CA ASN A 317 -2.24 5.83 19.34
C ASN A 317 -1.81 7.28 19.05
N LYS A 318 -2.65 8.06 18.36
CA LYS A 318 -2.48 9.50 18.13
C LYS A 318 -1.14 9.85 17.44
N PHE A 319 -0.80 9.13 16.37
CA PHE A 319 0.37 9.46 15.55
C PHE A 319 0.12 9.22 14.06
N ALA A 320 0.99 9.79 13.23
CA ALA A 320 1.06 9.49 11.80
C ALA A 320 2.48 9.06 11.42
N VAL A 321 2.59 8.20 10.41
CA VAL A 321 3.89 7.74 9.90
C VAL A 321 3.99 8.06 8.42
N LEU A 322 4.99 8.87 8.06
CA LEU A 322 5.33 9.20 6.68
C LEU A 322 6.47 8.28 6.21
N PHE A 323 6.27 7.64 5.07
CA PHE A 323 7.28 6.84 4.38
C PHE A 323 7.87 7.65 3.24
N GLU A 324 9.15 7.98 3.36
CA GLU A 324 9.85 8.85 2.42
C GLU A 324 11.30 8.42 2.24
N LEU A 325 11.92 8.88 1.16
CA LEU A 325 13.34 8.74 0.94
C LEU A 325 14.14 9.72 1.82
N TYR A 326 15.19 9.21 2.44
CA TYR A 326 16.11 9.99 3.28
C TYR A 326 17.55 9.90 2.77
N GLY A 327 18.32 10.97 2.94
CA GLY A 327 19.76 10.97 2.69
C GLY A 327 20.21 11.73 1.43
N SER A 328 21.44 11.44 1.00
CA SER A 328 22.13 12.19 -0.06
C SER A 328 21.88 11.58 -1.45
N LYS A 329 22.34 12.27 -2.50
CA LYS A 329 22.27 11.78 -3.89
C LYS A 329 22.98 10.43 -4.10
N THR A 330 23.96 10.10 -3.26
CA THR A 330 24.79 8.88 -3.41
C THR A 330 24.41 7.78 -2.42
N LYS A 331 23.73 8.11 -1.32
CA LYS A 331 23.24 7.17 -0.32
C LYS A 331 21.84 7.58 0.11
N THR A 332 20.85 7.05 -0.60
CA THR A 332 19.44 7.21 -0.28
C THR A 332 18.93 5.94 0.42
N VAL A 333 18.14 6.11 1.46
CA VAL A 333 17.50 5.02 2.22
C VAL A 333 15.99 5.21 2.24
N HIS A 334 15.27 4.11 2.36
CA HIS A 334 13.86 4.12 2.73
C HIS A 334 13.75 4.42 4.22
N ALA A 335 12.88 5.34 4.61
CA ALA A 335 12.69 5.69 6.01
C ALA A 335 11.20 5.88 6.34
N ALA A 336 10.86 5.56 7.59
CA ALA A 336 9.59 5.91 8.21
C ALA A 336 9.81 7.03 9.23
N PHE A 337 9.04 8.11 9.15
CA PHE A 337 9.10 9.26 10.05
C PHE A 337 7.81 9.32 10.86
N VAL A 338 7.94 9.30 12.18
CA VAL A 338 6.81 9.25 13.12
C VAL A 338 6.55 10.64 13.68
N PHE A 339 5.29 11.06 13.61
CA PHE A 339 4.83 12.36 14.12
C PHE A 339 3.72 12.16 15.14
N GLY A 340 3.88 12.77 16.32
CA GLY A 340 2.83 12.80 17.33
C GLY A 340 1.71 13.76 16.95
N GLN A 341 0.52 13.53 17.49
CA GLN A 341 -0.63 14.43 17.30
C GLN A 341 -0.39 15.83 17.90
N ASP A 342 0.56 15.96 18.83
CA ASP A 342 1.06 17.23 19.36
C ASP A 342 1.84 18.07 18.32
N GLY A 343 2.06 17.55 17.11
CA GLY A 343 2.73 18.23 16.02
C GLY A 343 4.25 18.09 16.05
N PHE A 344 4.79 17.29 16.97
CA PHE A 344 6.24 17.08 17.11
C PHE A 344 6.72 15.83 16.38
N PHE A 345 7.94 15.92 15.83
CA PHE A 345 8.68 14.77 15.33
C PHE A 345 9.10 13.87 16.49
N LYS A 346 8.60 12.62 16.49
CA LYS A 346 8.92 11.63 17.54
C LYS A 346 10.21 10.88 17.22
N SER A 347 10.29 10.25 16.05
CA SER A 347 11.39 9.36 15.69
C SER A 347 11.44 9.07 14.19
N SER A 348 12.53 8.46 13.73
CA SER A 348 12.64 7.92 12.37
C SER A 348 13.25 6.52 12.40
N VAL A 349 12.72 5.63 11.56
CA VAL A 349 13.20 4.25 11.38
C VAL A 349 13.81 4.10 9.99
N ASN A 350 15.05 3.59 9.92
CA ASN A 350 15.70 3.24 8.66
C ASN A 350 15.21 1.87 8.19
N LEU A 351 14.61 1.82 7.01
CA LEU A 351 14.01 0.61 6.44
C LEU A 351 14.93 -0.10 5.43
N GLY A 352 16.13 0.44 5.20
CA GLY A 352 17.15 -0.11 4.32
C GLY A 352 17.50 0.78 3.13
N GLN A 353 18.49 0.34 2.36
CA GLN A 353 18.98 1.11 1.22
C GLN A 353 17.95 1.17 0.08
N ALA A 354 17.76 2.36 -0.47
CA ALA A 354 16.91 2.55 -1.65
C ALA A 354 17.71 2.31 -2.93
N LEU A 355 17.21 1.42 -3.78
CA LEU A 355 17.80 1.14 -5.09
C LEU A 355 17.26 2.12 -6.13
N ILE A 356 18.13 2.53 -7.05
CA ILE A 356 17.71 3.27 -8.24
C ILE A 356 17.18 2.25 -9.24
N LEU A 357 15.86 2.25 -9.44
CA LEU A 357 15.20 1.36 -10.38
C LEU A 357 14.89 2.10 -11.67
N GLU A 358 15.01 1.40 -12.79
CA GLU A 358 14.52 1.88 -14.08
C GLU A 358 13.03 1.62 -14.19
N HIS A 359 12.26 2.67 -14.47
CA HIS A 359 10.82 2.61 -14.66
C HIS A 359 10.43 3.56 -15.79
N HIS A 360 9.93 3.02 -16.90
CA HIS A 360 9.51 3.79 -18.10
C HIS A 360 10.54 4.86 -18.50
N HIS A 361 11.81 4.47 -18.67
CA HIS A 361 12.95 5.32 -19.07
C HIS A 361 13.44 6.36 -18.05
N HIS A 362 12.88 6.37 -16.83
CA HIS A 362 13.38 7.18 -15.72
C HIS A 362 14.06 6.29 -14.68
N LYS A 363 15.29 6.64 -14.30
CA LYS A 363 16.06 5.98 -13.25
C LYS A 363 15.96 6.79 -11.97
N ALA A 364 15.20 6.31 -11.00
CA ALA A 364 15.03 6.97 -9.72
C ALA A 364 14.80 5.95 -8.60
N ALA A 365 15.23 6.31 -7.39
CA ALA A 365 14.70 5.68 -6.19
C ALA A 365 13.23 6.14 -6.01
N ARG A 366 12.38 5.26 -5.48
CA ARG A 366 10.97 5.55 -5.20
C ARG A 366 10.72 5.41 -3.70
N PRO A 367 9.95 6.30 -3.07
CA PRO A 367 9.58 6.14 -1.67
C PRO A 367 8.79 4.85 -1.46
N PRO A 368 8.76 4.30 -0.23
CA PRO A 368 7.91 3.18 0.07
C PRO A 368 6.43 3.53 -0.11
N LEU A 369 5.65 2.59 -0.63
CA LEU A 369 4.19 2.72 -0.72
C LEU A 369 3.53 1.83 0.33
N VAL A 370 2.92 2.44 1.34
CA VAL A 370 2.22 1.74 2.42
C VAL A 370 0.72 1.63 2.14
N CYS A 371 0.09 0.56 2.62
CA CYS A 371 -1.35 0.44 2.79
C CYS A 371 -1.71 -0.23 4.12
N SER A 372 -2.77 0.28 4.75
CA SER A 372 -3.32 -0.25 6.00
C SER A 372 -4.17 -1.48 5.74
N TYR A 373 -3.70 -2.61 6.26
CA TYR A 373 -4.27 -3.91 5.98
C TYR A 373 -5.11 -4.41 7.13
N ARG A 374 -6.28 -4.96 6.79
CA ARG A 374 -7.10 -5.71 7.73
C ARG A 374 -7.35 -7.12 7.20
N PRO A 375 -7.13 -8.18 7.99
CA PRO A 375 -7.46 -9.54 7.59
C PRO A 375 -8.92 -9.70 7.15
N SER A 376 -9.16 -10.50 6.11
CA SER A 376 -10.52 -10.87 5.70
C SER A 376 -10.62 -12.33 5.26
N PHE A 377 -11.81 -12.90 5.40
CA PHE A 377 -12.14 -14.25 4.94
C PHE A 377 -12.60 -14.27 3.47
N VAL A 378 -12.37 -13.19 2.71
CA VAL A 378 -12.76 -13.12 1.30
C VAL A 378 -11.93 -14.09 0.49
N GLN A 379 -12.56 -15.12 -0.06
CA GLN A 379 -11.86 -16.12 -0.86
C GLN A 379 -11.48 -15.56 -2.23
N VAL A 380 -10.22 -15.76 -2.61
CA VAL A 380 -9.73 -15.54 -3.96
C VAL A 380 -9.37 -16.91 -4.51
N LYS A 381 -10.19 -17.46 -5.43
CA LYS A 381 -9.85 -18.75 -6.06
C LYS A 381 -8.41 -18.71 -6.57
N GLU A 382 -7.61 -19.63 -6.06
CA GLU A 382 -6.19 -19.76 -6.37
C GLU A 382 -6.04 -20.33 -7.77
N ASN A 383 -5.29 -19.63 -8.62
CA ASN A 383 -4.99 -20.06 -9.97
C ASN A 383 -3.48 -19.93 -10.21
N GLU A 384 -2.88 -20.95 -10.81
CA GLU A 384 -1.47 -20.94 -11.23
C GLU A 384 -1.24 -19.87 -12.32
N ARG A 385 -0.03 -19.29 -12.34
CA ARG A 385 0.38 -18.32 -13.35
C ARG A 385 0.28 -18.95 -14.73
N LEU A 386 -0.65 -18.46 -15.56
CA LEU A 386 -0.73 -18.88 -16.96
C LEU A 386 0.49 -18.32 -17.70
N VAL A 387 1.52 -19.13 -17.89
CA VAL A 387 2.64 -18.79 -18.77
C VAL A 387 2.11 -18.83 -20.19
N SER A 388 1.86 -17.66 -20.79
CA SER A 388 1.55 -17.58 -22.22
C SER A 388 2.79 -17.97 -23.01
N SER A 389 2.86 -19.22 -23.48
CA SER A 389 3.88 -19.66 -24.41
C SER A 389 3.65 -19.01 -25.77
N SER A 390 4.28 -17.86 -26.03
CA SER A 390 4.43 -17.36 -27.39
C SER A 390 5.49 -18.20 -28.12
N HIS A 391 5.14 -19.43 -28.52
CA HIS A 391 5.87 -20.10 -29.57
C HIS A 391 5.50 -19.42 -30.89
N GLN A 392 6.40 -18.58 -31.39
CA GLN A 392 6.43 -18.25 -32.81
C GLN A 392 6.67 -19.55 -33.58
N GLN A 393 5.59 -20.15 -34.08
CA GLN A 393 5.67 -21.01 -35.26
C GLN A 393 5.98 -20.12 -36.45
N THR A 394 7.25 -20.03 -36.81
CA THR A 394 7.64 -19.66 -38.18
C THR A 394 7.18 -20.81 -39.09
N HIS A 395 6.09 -20.57 -39.83
CA HIS A 395 5.69 -21.40 -40.95
C HIS A 395 6.20 -20.81 -42.26
N VAL A 396 6.91 -21.68 -43.00
CA VAL A 396 7.36 -21.65 -44.40
C VAL A 396 8.61 -20.82 -44.70
#